data_AF-A0A2R5FUS3-F1
#
_entry.id   AF-A0A2R5FUS3-F1
#
_cell.length_a   1.000
_cell.length_b   1.000
_cell.length_c   1.000
_cell.angle_alpha   90.00
_cell.angle_beta   90.00
_cell.angle_gamma   90.00
#
_symmetry.space_group_name_H-M   'P 1'
#
loop_
_entity.id
_entity.type
_entity.pdbx_description
1 polymer ?
#
loop_
_entity_poly.entity_id
_entity_poly.type
_entity_poly.pdbx_seq_one_letter_code
_entity_poly.pdbx_strand_id
1 'polypeptide(L)'
;MTRELERLTSSMISERDTDDKNFKSAVDSAIAACRSETGIPELEEIQQKCYANGAYMTAYAESLHEIRTHLSKQFLSLDIALKESLEQAKSRVVGVLKTHGKLEKIAEGNGSEFLKELAEKIPENLAGLKLGFQTLATFDLQYRGLVQHRIRRHLDVLTPNRTTYSLEVGFLDKWIDIKTGRIHTSPPAEKIVNNLSKAQAEAVNNCEKELKTLLKEPSQAGFAIVEEFVDRVLRAEGVRTEWQIFLQEVASDVWIDEFGTTMERTQLRRDWIQKIGEVDHLKQPDAINFLR
;
A
#
# COMPACT_ATOMS: atom_id res chain seq x y z
N MET A 1 12.91 11.04 -20.56
CA MET A 1 12.77 10.25 -19.32
C MET A 1 13.54 10.85 -18.14
N THR A 2 14.88 10.90 -18.14
CA THR A 2 15.73 11.34 -17.00
C THR A 2 15.25 12.63 -16.31
N ARG A 3 15.18 13.73 -17.05
CA ARG A 3 14.73 15.04 -16.53
C ARG A 3 13.35 14.99 -15.87
N GLU A 4 12.45 14.16 -16.39
CA GLU A 4 11.07 14.08 -15.92
C GLU A 4 10.96 13.23 -14.65
N LEU A 5 11.78 12.19 -14.50
CA LEU A 5 11.91 11.44 -13.24
C LEU A 5 12.56 12.30 -12.14
N GLU A 6 13.55 13.12 -12.48
CA GLU A 6 14.14 14.09 -11.54
C GLU A 6 13.14 15.18 -11.12
N ARG A 7 12.34 15.67 -12.07
CA ARG A 7 11.24 16.61 -11.79
C ARG A 7 10.17 15.98 -10.90
N LEU A 8 9.80 14.72 -11.17
CA LEU A 8 8.88 13.97 -10.32
C LEU A 8 9.42 13.87 -8.89
N THR A 9 10.68 13.43 -8.74
CA THR A 9 11.33 13.32 -7.43
C THR A 9 11.32 14.67 -6.70
N SER A 10 11.68 15.75 -7.39
CA SER A 10 11.65 17.11 -6.84
C SER A 10 10.25 17.54 -6.38
N SER A 11 9.20 17.18 -7.13
CA SER A 11 7.82 17.44 -6.70
C SER A 11 7.45 16.63 -5.46
N MET A 12 7.83 15.36 -5.39
CA MET A 12 7.54 14.48 -4.26
C MET A 12 8.29 14.89 -3.00
N ILE A 13 9.51 15.46 -3.10
CA ILE A 13 10.22 16.07 -1.97
C ILE A 13 9.36 17.15 -1.31
N SER A 14 8.71 18.02 -2.11
CA SER A 14 7.87 19.10 -1.59
C SER A 14 6.58 18.62 -0.90
N GLU A 15 6.09 17.44 -1.29
CA GLU A 15 4.89 16.80 -0.76
C GLU A 15 5.19 15.86 0.42
N ARG A 16 6.47 15.47 0.61
CA ARG A 16 6.91 14.43 1.54
C ARG A 16 6.39 14.62 2.97
N ASP A 17 6.42 15.86 3.48
CA ASP A 17 6.05 16.17 4.86
C ASP A 17 4.62 16.72 4.97
N THR A 18 3.79 16.49 3.95
CA THR A 18 2.36 16.78 3.94
C THR A 18 1.54 15.55 4.32
N ASP A 19 0.34 15.77 4.83
CA ASP A 19 -0.56 14.67 5.20
C ASP A 19 -1.05 13.95 3.93
N ASP A 20 -0.93 12.63 3.94
CA ASP A 20 -1.46 11.79 2.86
C ASP A 20 -2.99 11.85 2.86
N LYS A 21 -3.56 12.30 1.74
CA LYS A 21 -5.01 12.57 1.66
C LYS A 21 -5.85 11.29 1.77
N ASN A 22 -5.43 10.20 1.13
CA ASN A 22 -6.22 8.96 1.16
C ASN A 22 -6.16 8.34 2.55
N PHE A 23 -4.96 8.28 3.13
CA PHE A 23 -4.76 7.75 4.47
C PHE A 23 -5.47 8.59 5.53
N LYS A 24 -5.40 9.93 5.43
CA LYS A 24 -6.13 10.84 6.32
C LYS A 24 -7.65 10.60 6.23
N SER A 25 -8.20 10.51 5.03
CA SER A 25 -9.63 10.23 4.83
C SER A 25 -10.04 8.89 5.46
N ALA A 26 -9.21 7.86 5.29
CA ALA A 26 -9.44 6.55 5.88
C ALA A 26 -9.34 6.56 7.41
N VAL A 27 -8.38 7.30 7.99
CA VAL A 27 -8.26 7.50 9.44
C VAL A 27 -9.50 8.20 9.98
N ASP A 28 -9.89 9.32 9.37
CA ASP A 28 -11.08 10.09 9.77
C ASP A 28 -12.33 9.21 9.72
N SER A 29 -12.46 8.37 8.69
CA SER A 29 -13.59 7.43 8.54
C SER A 29 -13.56 6.29 9.57
N ALA A 30 -12.40 5.68 9.83
CA ALA A 30 -12.26 4.61 10.81
C ALA A 30 -12.55 5.10 12.23
N ILE A 31 -12.10 6.32 12.57
CA ILE A 31 -12.40 6.94 13.86
C ILE A 31 -13.88 7.32 13.97
N ALA A 32 -14.50 7.83 12.91
CA ALA A 32 -15.93 8.07 12.89
C ALA A 32 -16.73 6.78 13.12
N ALA A 33 -16.37 5.70 12.43
CA ALA A 33 -16.97 4.38 12.62
C ALA A 33 -16.82 3.88 14.07
N CYS A 34 -15.63 4.03 14.68
CA CYS A 34 -15.44 3.68 16.08
C CYS A 34 -16.31 4.48 17.05
N ARG A 35 -16.68 5.73 16.69
CA ARG A 35 -17.52 6.60 17.53
C ARG A 35 -19.01 6.29 17.37
N SER A 36 -19.47 5.94 16.18
CA SER A 36 -20.86 5.59 15.91
C SER A 36 -21.18 4.13 16.28
N GLU A 37 -20.26 3.22 15.96
CA GLU A 37 -20.35 1.78 16.22
C GLU A 37 -19.42 1.46 17.40
N THR A 38 -19.89 1.76 18.62
CA THR A 38 -19.05 1.66 19.82
C THR A 38 -18.72 0.21 20.19
N GLY A 39 -19.54 -0.75 19.75
CA GLY A 39 -19.46 -2.15 20.16
C GLY A 39 -19.82 -2.37 21.64
N ILE A 40 -20.38 -1.36 22.31
CA ILE A 40 -20.81 -1.45 23.71
C ILE A 40 -22.16 -2.19 23.73
N PRO A 41 -22.28 -3.31 24.45
CA PRO A 41 -23.53 -4.04 24.55
C PRO A 41 -24.63 -3.19 25.21
N GLU A 42 -25.88 -3.43 24.83
CA GLU A 42 -27.02 -2.76 25.46
C GLU A 42 -27.21 -3.24 26.91
N LEU A 43 -27.98 -2.47 27.69
CA LEU A 43 -28.21 -2.76 29.10
C LEU A 43 -28.85 -4.14 29.31
N GLU A 44 -29.79 -4.52 28.43
CA GLU A 44 -30.42 -5.84 28.44
C GLU A 44 -29.42 -6.96 28.12
N GLU A 45 -28.52 -6.75 27.16
CA GLU A 45 -27.47 -7.70 26.81
C GLU A 45 -26.49 -7.91 27.96
N ILE A 46 -26.12 -6.85 28.69
CA ILE A 46 -25.26 -6.93 29.87
C ILE A 46 -25.93 -7.73 30.98
N GLN A 47 -27.24 -7.54 31.18
CA GLN A 47 -28.00 -8.32 32.14
C GLN A 47 -28.04 -9.80 31.75
N GLN A 48 -28.32 -10.11 30.49
CA GLN A 48 -28.29 -11.48 29.97
C GLN A 48 -26.92 -12.15 30.17
N LYS A 49 -25.83 -11.45 29.84
CA LYS A 49 -24.46 -11.94 30.08
C LYS A 49 -24.18 -12.17 31.56
N CYS A 50 -24.70 -11.31 32.44
CA CYS A 50 -24.57 -11.51 33.88
C CYS A 50 -25.31 -12.77 34.36
N TYR A 51 -26.53 -13.01 33.87
CA TYR A 51 -27.29 -14.22 34.21
C TYR A 51 -26.60 -15.48 33.72
N ALA A 52 -26.02 -15.46 32.51
CA ALA A 52 -25.31 -16.59 31.92
C ALA A 52 -23.98 -16.90 32.64
N ASN A 53 -23.21 -15.86 32.99
CA ASN A 53 -21.87 -16.01 33.57
C ASN A 53 -21.84 -16.00 35.10
N GLY A 54 -22.98 -15.78 35.75
CA GLY A 54 -23.13 -15.78 37.21
C GLY A 54 -22.53 -14.55 37.93
N ALA A 55 -21.84 -13.65 37.24
CA ALA A 55 -21.23 -12.47 37.84
C ALA A 55 -21.06 -11.28 36.87
N TYR A 56 -21.31 -10.07 37.38
CA TYR A 56 -21.12 -8.80 36.67
C TYR A 56 -19.66 -8.55 36.26
N MET A 57 -18.70 -9.00 37.06
CA MET A 57 -17.26 -8.89 36.74
C MET A 57 -16.90 -9.65 35.46
N THR A 58 -17.44 -10.87 35.30
CA THR A 58 -17.20 -11.71 34.12
C THR A 58 -17.84 -11.07 32.89
N ALA A 59 -19.10 -10.64 32.99
CA ALA A 59 -19.80 -9.95 31.91
C ALA A 59 -19.10 -8.66 31.46
N TYR A 60 -18.55 -7.90 32.40
CA TYR A 60 -17.74 -6.71 32.09
C TYR A 60 -16.44 -7.07 31.38
N ALA A 61 -15.72 -8.10 31.87
CA ALA A 61 -14.47 -8.55 31.26
C ALA A 61 -14.66 -9.03 29.82
N GLU A 62 -15.71 -9.79 29.56
CA GLU A 62 -16.10 -10.21 28.20
C GLU A 62 -16.46 -9.01 27.31
N SER A 63 -17.26 -8.07 27.83
CA SER A 63 -17.65 -6.88 27.07
C SER A 63 -16.45 -6.01 26.69
N LEU A 64 -15.44 -5.87 27.56
CA LEU A 64 -14.18 -5.19 27.22
C LEU A 64 -13.46 -5.88 26.05
N HIS A 65 -13.40 -7.22 26.06
CA HIS A 65 -12.78 -7.98 24.98
C HIS A 65 -13.53 -7.86 23.64
N GLU A 66 -14.86 -7.83 23.68
CA GLU A 66 -15.69 -7.62 22.50
C GLU A 66 -15.50 -6.22 21.92
N ILE A 67 -15.57 -5.17 22.73
CA ILE A 67 -15.30 -3.79 22.29
C ILE A 67 -13.91 -3.69 21.67
N ARG A 68 -12.89 -4.27 22.33
CA ARG A 68 -11.52 -4.28 21.81
C ARG A 68 -11.42 -4.93 20.43
N THR A 69 -12.11 -6.04 20.24
CA THR A 69 -12.15 -6.79 18.98
C THR A 69 -12.88 -5.99 17.91
N HIS A 70 -14.01 -5.37 18.27
CA HIS A 70 -14.80 -4.52 17.40
C HIS A 70 -13.98 -3.32 16.91
N LEU A 71 -13.36 -2.55 17.82
CA LEU A 71 -12.51 -1.42 17.45
C LEU A 71 -11.33 -1.84 16.57
N SER A 72 -10.67 -2.97 16.89
CA SER A 72 -9.56 -3.47 16.08
C SER A 72 -9.96 -3.75 14.63
N LYS A 73 -11.20 -4.22 14.41
CA LYS A 73 -11.73 -4.50 13.08
C LYS A 73 -11.93 -3.21 12.26
N GLN A 74 -12.37 -2.13 12.88
CA GLN A 74 -12.60 -0.85 12.20
C GLN A 74 -11.32 -0.26 11.60
N PHE A 75 -10.15 -0.58 12.16
CA PHE A 75 -8.86 -0.13 11.65
C PHE A 75 -8.26 -0.98 10.52
N LEU A 76 -8.88 -2.12 10.16
CA LEU A 76 -8.35 -2.98 9.09
C LEU A 76 -8.45 -2.31 7.71
N SER A 77 -9.40 -1.40 7.52
CA SER A 77 -9.55 -0.60 6.29
C SER A 77 -8.33 0.29 5.99
N LEU A 78 -7.54 0.63 7.00
CA LEU A 78 -6.32 1.42 6.84
C LEU A 78 -5.28 0.71 5.96
N ASP A 79 -5.30 -0.62 5.89
CA ASP A 79 -4.41 -1.38 5.00
C ASP A 79 -4.65 -1.05 3.53
N ILE A 80 -5.92 -0.84 3.15
CA ILE A 80 -6.31 -0.49 1.78
C ILE A 80 -5.80 0.91 1.45
N ALA A 81 -6.02 1.87 2.33
CA ALA A 81 -5.58 3.25 2.11
C ALA A 81 -4.06 3.37 1.99
N LEU A 82 -3.30 2.62 2.80
CA LEU A 82 -1.84 2.57 2.70
C LEU A 82 -1.36 2.05 1.33
N LYS A 83 -2.03 1.00 0.81
CA LYS A 83 -1.74 0.46 -0.52
C LYS A 83 -2.08 1.45 -1.63
N GLU A 84 -3.25 2.07 -1.56
CA GLU A 84 -3.69 3.05 -2.55
C GLU A 84 -2.75 4.26 -2.65
N SER A 85 -2.31 4.80 -1.52
CA SER A 85 -1.35 5.92 -1.50
C SER A 85 -0.03 5.57 -2.16
N LEU A 86 0.44 4.33 -1.96
CA LEU A 86 1.66 3.88 -2.59
C LEU A 86 1.49 3.57 -4.08
N GLU A 87 0.36 2.97 -4.46
CA GLU A 87 0.03 2.76 -5.88
C GLU A 87 -0.10 4.07 -6.65
N GLN A 88 -0.56 5.15 -6.01
CA GLN A 88 -0.54 6.48 -6.62
C GLN A 88 0.89 6.98 -6.89
N ALA A 89 1.83 6.77 -5.95
CA ALA A 89 3.24 7.10 -6.17
C ALA A 89 3.84 6.29 -7.34
N LYS A 90 3.61 4.96 -7.36
CA LYS A 90 4.03 4.09 -8.45
C LYS A 90 3.43 4.52 -9.79
N SER A 91 2.15 4.86 -9.81
CA SER A 91 1.44 5.32 -11.01
C SER A 91 2.01 6.62 -11.59
N ARG A 92 2.52 7.54 -10.74
CA ARG A 92 3.22 8.75 -11.21
C ARG A 92 4.51 8.39 -11.95
N VAL A 93 5.27 7.41 -11.42
CA VAL A 93 6.47 6.90 -12.10
C VAL A 93 6.10 6.26 -13.44
N VAL A 94 5.08 5.39 -13.45
CA VAL A 94 4.58 4.75 -14.68
C VAL A 94 4.15 5.78 -15.72
N GLY A 95 3.47 6.85 -15.31
CA GLY A 95 3.11 7.96 -16.20
C GLY A 95 4.33 8.57 -16.90
N VAL A 96 5.43 8.78 -16.17
CA VAL A 96 6.68 9.28 -16.77
C VAL A 96 7.29 8.27 -17.75
N LEU A 97 7.30 6.98 -17.40
CA LEU A 97 7.84 5.92 -18.24
C LEU A 97 7.05 5.73 -19.53
N LYS A 98 5.71 5.76 -19.46
CA LYS A 98 4.84 5.68 -20.63
C LYS A 98 5.00 6.90 -21.53
N THR A 99 4.82 8.10 -20.99
CA THR A 99 4.81 9.32 -21.81
C THR A 99 6.19 9.72 -22.32
N HIS A 100 7.24 9.59 -21.51
CA HIS A 100 8.58 10.10 -21.85
C HIS A 100 9.62 9.01 -22.11
N GLY A 101 9.31 7.75 -21.79
CA GLY A 101 10.08 6.58 -22.19
C GLY A 101 9.45 5.81 -23.36
N LYS A 102 8.20 6.11 -23.73
CA LYS A 102 7.41 5.37 -24.73
C LYS A 102 7.29 3.87 -24.44
N LEU A 103 7.43 3.46 -23.17
CA LEU A 103 7.45 2.05 -22.77
C LEU A 103 6.05 1.43 -22.66
N GLU A 104 5.00 2.17 -23.03
CA GLU A 104 3.61 1.69 -22.99
C GLU A 104 3.32 0.51 -23.94
N LYS A 105 4.16 0.30 -24.95
CA LYS A 105 4.04 -0.82 -25.89
C LYS A 105 4.72 -2.10 -25.40
N ILE A 106 5.52 -2.01 -24.32
CA ILE A 106 6.27 -3.13 -23.77
C ILE A 106 5.51 -3.82 -22.63
N ALA A 107 4.72 -3.03 -21.88
CA ALA A 107 3.97 -3.48 -20.73
C ALA A 107 2.62 -2.75 -20.63
N GLU A 108 1.61 -3.45 -20.13
CA GLU A 108 0.27 -2.95 -19.91
C GLU A 108 0.02 -2.61 -18.43
N GLY A 109 -1.21 -2.26 -18.07
CA GLY A 109 -1.56 -1.96 -16.67
C GLY A 109 -1.08 -0.60 -16.15
N ASN A 110 -1.12 -0.41 -14.84
CA ASN A 110 -0.69 0.82 -14.15
C ASN A 110 -0.02 0.50 -12.80
N GLY A 111 0.68 1.47 -12.22
CA GLY A 111 1.32 1.33 -10.90
C GLY A 111 2.21 0.09 -10.83
N SER A 112 1.99 -0.74 -9.80
CA SER A 112 2.73 -2.00 -9.61
C SER A 112 2.63 -2.97 -10.78
N GLU A 113 1.47 -3.08 -11.42
CA GLU A 113 1.24 -4.07 -12.49
C GLU A 113 2.16 -3.81 -13.68
N PHE A 114 2.17 -2.58 -14.17
CA PHE A 114 3.05 -2.15 -15.26
C PHE A 114 4.52 -2.35 -14.90
N LEU A 115 4.92 -2.01 -13.68
CA LEU A 115 6.30 -2.14 -13.23
C LEU A 115 6.74 -3.61 -13.14
N LYS A 116 5.85 -4.52 -12.71
CA LYS A 116 6.11 -5.97 -12.68
C LYS A 116 6.26 -6.52 -14.09
N GLU A 117 5.32 -6.22 -14.98
CA GLU A 117 5.36 -6.71 -16.35
C GLU A 117 6.61 -6.19 -17.08
N LEU A 118 6.96 -4.92 -16.91
CA LEU A 118 8.18 -4.36 -17.49
C LEU A 118 9.43 -5.04 -16.90
N ALA A 119 9.45 -5.33 -15.60
CA ALA A 119 10.55 -6.06 -14.96
C ALA A 119 10.73 -7.47 -15.53
N GLU A 120 9.64 -8.16 -15.87
CA GLU A 120 9.67 -9.48 -16.48
C GLU A 120 10.26 -9.47 -17.89
N LYS A 121 10.08 -8.37 -18.64
CA LYS A 121 10.66 -8.16 -19.97
C LYS A 121 12.16 -7.82 -19.93
N ILE A 122 12.69 -7.40 -18.78
CA ILE A 122 14.12 -7.10 -18.64
C ILE A 122 14.91 -8.42 -18.48
N PRO A 123 15.91 -8.67 -19.35
CA PRO A 123 16.79 -9.84 -19.22
C PRO A 123 17.53 -9.94 -17.89
N GLU A 124 17.81 -11.17 -17.43
CA GLU A 124 18.51 -11.42 -16.14
C GLU A 124 19.94 -10.85 -16.08
N ASN A 125 20.60 -10.69 -17.24
CA ASN A 125 21.93 -10.09 -17.31
C ASN A 125 21.93 -8.56 -17.12
N LEU A 126 20.75 -7.93 -17.05
CA LEU A 126 20.57 -6.50 -16.76
C LEU A 126 20.06 -6.33 -15.31
N ALA A 127 20.80 -6.91 -14.38
CA ALA A 127 20.35 -7.13 -13.01
C ALA A 127 20.07 -5.82 -12.25
N GLY A 128 20.84 -4.76 -12.48
CA GLY A 128 20.64 -3.48 -11.77
C GLY A 128 19.31 -2.84 -12.12
N LEU A 129 19.01 -2.74 -13.41
CA LEU A 129 17.79 -2.19 -13.97
C LEU A 129 16.59 -3.03 -13.55
N LYS A 130 16.67 -4.36 -13.74
CA LYS A 130 15.60 -5.29 -13.34
C LYS A 130 15.27 -5.16 -11.86
N LEU A 131 16.29 -5.14 -11.01
CA LEU A 131 16.12 -5.01 -9.57
C LEU A 131 15.45 -3.67 -9.19
N GLY A 132 15.80 -2.57 -9.85
CA GLY A 132 15.13 -1.27 -9.65
C GLY A 132 13.62 -1.35 -9.88
N PHE A 133 13.20 -1.91 -11.01
CA PHE A 133 11.79 -2.12 -11.33
C PHE A 133 11.11 -3.08 -10.35
N GLN A 134 11.70 -4.24 -10.07
CA GLN A 134 11.14 -5.22 -9.12
C GLN A 134 10.96 -4.65 -7.72
N THR A 135 11.95 -3.89 -7.24
CA THR A 135 11.91 -3.26 -5.91
C THR A 135 10.75 -2.29 -5.81
N LEU A 136 10.60 -1.36 -6.77
CA LEU A 136 9.49 -0.43 -6.76
C LEU A 136 8.14 -1.14 -6.90
N ALA A 137 8.06 -2.18 -7.73
CA ALA A 137 6.81 -2.87 -8.03
C ALA A 137 6.30 -3.76 -6.87
N THR A 138 7.19 -4.22 -6.00
CA THR A 138 6.86 -5.13 -4.89
C THR A 138 6.83 -4.44 -3.53
N PHE A 139 7.37 -3.22 -3.43
CA PHE A 139 7.32 -2.44 -2.21
C PHE A 139 5.87 -2.12 -1.86
N ASP A 140 5.46 -2.43 -0.62
CA ASP A 140 4.12 -2.19 -0.09
C ASP A 140 4.19 -1.72 1.36
N LEU A 141 3.26 -0.84 1.75
CA LEU A 141 3.02 -0.47 3.13
C LEU A 141 1.96 -1.38 3.73
N GLN A 142 2.31 -2.06 4.83
CA GLN A 142 1.42 -3.00 5.50
C GLN A 142 0.90 -2.42 6.81
N TYR A 143 -0.41 -2.52 7.03
CA TYR A 143 -1.04 -2.11 8.30
C TYR A 143 -0.35 -2.72 9.52
N ARG A 144 0.01 -4.01 9.43
CA ARG A 144 0.63 -4.75 10.54
C ARG A 144 2.00 -4.19 10.93
N GLY A 145 2.79 -3.78 9.93
CA GLY A 145 4.13 -3.22 10.14
C GLY A 145 4.06 -1.78 10.68
N LEU A 146 3.17 -0.96 10.12
CA LEU A 146 3.16 0.48 10.38
C LEU A 146 2.27 0.87 11.57
N VAL A 147 1.05 0.34 11.62
CA VAL A 147 -0.05 0.88 12.43
C VAL A 147 -0.44 -0.04 13.59
N GLN A 148 -0.53 -1.35 13.36
CA GLN A 148 -1.18 -2.28 14.31
C GLN A 148 -0.56 -2.23 15.70
N HIS A 149 0.77 -2.24 15.81
CA HIS A 149 1.46 -2.24 17.09
C HIS A 149 1.24 -0.93 17.88
N ARG A 150 1.12 0.20 17.17
CA ARG A 150 0.88 1.52 17.76
C ARG A 150 -0.55 1.68 18.26
N ILE A 151 -1.54 1.14 17.54
CA ILE A 151 -2.93 1.12 18.00
C ILE A 151 -3.09 0.17 19.19
N ARG A 152 -2.45 -1.00 19.14
CA ARG A 152 -2.69 -2.08 20.13
C ARG A 152 -2.37 -1.67 21.57
N ARG A 153 -1.35 -0.83 21.79
CA ARG A 153 -1.06 -0.25 23.12
C ARG A 153 -2.21 0.62 23.66
N HIS A 154 -2.94 1.34 22.81
CA HIS A 154 -4.04 2.20 23.23
C HIS A 154 -5.33 1.41 23.49
N LEU A 155 -5.41 0.18 22.99
CA LEU A 155 -6.50 -0.75 23.28
C LEU A 155 -6.31 -1.52 24.60
N ASP A 156 -5.19 -1.33 25.31
CA ASP A 156 -4.94 -2.01 26.59
C ASP A 156 -5.93 -1.60 27.69
N VAL A 157 -6.47 -0.37 27.63
CA VAL A 157 -7.55 0.07 28.54
C VAL A 157 -8.82 -0.79 28.42
N LEU A 158 -8.97 -1.53 27.31
CA LEU A 158 -10.03 -2.51 27.05
C LEU A 158 -9.60 -3.95 27.39
N THR A 159 -8.57 -4.10 28.22
CA THR A 159 -8.16 -5.39 28.77
C THR A 159 -8.53 -5.43 30.25
N PRO A 160 -9.25 -6.46 30.73
CA PRO A 160 -9.79 -6.48 32.10
C PRO A 160 -8.75 -6.20 33.20
N ASN A 161 -7.53 -6.72 33.04
CA ASN A 161 -6.45 -6.55 34.03
C ASN A 161 -5.62 -5.27 33.87
N ARG A 162 -5.92 -4.45 32.85
CA ARG A 162 -5.18 -3.22 32.52
C ARG A 162 -6.09 -2.00 32.45
N THR A 163 -7.40 -2.19 32.57
CA THR A 163 -8.35 -1.07 32.52
C THR A 163 -8.22 -0.19 33.75
N THR A 164 -8.20 1.11 33.52
CA THR A 164 -8.27 2.14 34.57
C THR A 164 -9.70 2.30 35.13
N TYR A 165 -10.70 1.78 34.40
CA TYR A 165 -12.12 1.84 34.76
C TYR A 165 -12.58 0.60 35.51
N SER A 166 -11.74 0.15 36.45
CA SER A 166 -12.01 -1.07 37.20
C SER A 166 -13.35 -0.97 37.90
N LEU A 167 -14.06 -2.08 37.82
CA LEU A 167 -15.16 -2.35 38.69
C LEU A 167 -14.59 -2.46 40.13
N GLU A 168 -14.74 -1.43 40.98
CA GLU A 168 -14.30 -1.45 42.39
C GLU A 168 -15.07 -2.48 43.22
N VAL A 169 -14.37 -3.25 44.05
CA VAL A 169 -14.93 -4.36 44.88
C VAL A 169 -16.06 -3.89 45.84
N GLY A 170 -16.20 -2.58 46.07
CA GLY A 170 -17.34 -1.93 46.74
C GLY A 170 -18.60 -1.77 45.87
N PHE A 171 -18.87 -2.68 44.93
CA PHE A 171 -19.98 -2.65 43.95
C PHE A 171 -21.38 -2.30 44.48
N LEU A 172 -21.56 -2.45 45.78
CA LEU A 172 -22.79 -2.26 46.54
C LEU A 172 -22.72 -1.04 47.46
N ASP A 173 -21.98 0.01 47.11
CA ASP A 173 -22.03 1.27 47.84
C ASP A 173 -23.41 1.92 47.67
N LYS A 174 -24.31 1.51 48.57
CA LYS A 174 -25.50 2.22 48.99
C LYS A 174 -25.07 3.62 49.41
N TRP A 175 -25.55 4.64 48.73
CA TRP A 175 -25.61 5.97 49.34
C TRP A 175 -27.04 6.28 49.74
N ILE A 176 -27.22 6.61 51.01
CA ILE A 176 -28.51 6.87 51.64
C ILE A 176 -28.83 8.35 51.40
N ASP A 177 -29.97 8.63 50.77
CA ASP A 177 -30.53 9.98 50.72
C ASP A 177 -31.02 10.36 52.13
N ILE A 178 -30.26 11.21 52.80
CA ILE A 178 -30.51 11.64 54.19
C ILE A 178 -31.86 12.35 54.35
N LYS A 179 -32.46 12.88 53.28
CA LYS A 179 -33.76 13.57 53.33
C LYS A 179 -34.96 12.65 53.10
N THR A 180 -34.78 11.52 52.42
CA THR A 180 -35.90 10.63 52.04
C THR A 180 -35.76 9.20 52.57
N GLY A 181 -34.61 8.85 53.16
CA GLY A 181 -34.31 7.50 53.64
C GLY A 181 -34.20 6.45 52.53
N ARG A 182 -34.19 6.87 51.25
CA ARG A 182 -34.12 5.96 50.10
C ARG A 182 -32.68 5.62 49.78
N ILE A 183 -32.44 4.32 49.60
CA ILE A 183 -31.19 3.78 49.05
C ILE A 183 -31.24 3.96 47.54
N HIS A 184 -30.35 4.78 46.98
CA HIS A 184 -30.20 4.89 45.53
C HIS A 184 -29.08 3.95 45.09
N THR A 185 -29.44 2.84 44.46
CA THR A 185 -28.48 2.01 43.70
C THR A 185 -28.70 2.31 42.23
N SER A 186 -27.75 2.96 41.54
CA SER A 186 -27.71 2.82 40.08
C SER A 186 -27.53 1.34 39.77
N PRO A 187 -28.38 0.71 38.94
CA PRO A 187 -28.28 -0.68 38.56
C PRO A 187 -26.83 -1.04 38.21
N PRO A 188 -26.28 -2.17 38.70
CA PRO A 188 -24.92 -2.59 38.39
C PRO A 188 -24.61 -2.60 36.87
N ALA A 189 -25.63 -2.88 36.05
CA ALA A 189 -25.56 -2.81 34.59
C ALA A 189 -25.33 -1.39 34.03
N GLU A 190 -25.97 -0.35 34.58
CA GLU A 190 -25.75 1.04 34.15
C GLU A 190 -24.31 1.50 34.44
N LYS A 191 -23.78 1.13 35.60
CA LYS A 191 -22.39 1.42 35.96
C LYS A 191 -21.41 0.71 35.00
N ILE A 192 -21.71 -0.54 34.63
CA ILE A 192 -20.94 -1.28 33.62
C ILE A 192 -20.94 -0.55 32.30
N VAL A 193 -22.11 -0.17 31.77
CA VAL A 193 -22.22 0.61 30.53
C VAL A 193 -21.39 1.89 30.62
N ASN A 194 -21.50 2.64 31.71
CA ASN A 194 -20.76 3.88 31.90
C ASN A 194 -19.23 3.67 31.88
N ASN A 195 -18.73 2.61 32.54
CA ASN A 195 -17.30 2.29 32.55
C ASN A 195 -16.83 1.79 31.18
N LEU A 196 -17.63 0.97 30.48
CA LEU A 196 -17.35 0.54 29.11
C LEU A 196 -17.28 1.74 28.16
N SER A 197 -18.22 2.68 28.26
CA SER A 197 -18.23 3.92 27.47
C SER A 197 -17.00 4.78 27.72
N LYS A 198 -16.57 4.93 28.98
CA LYS A 198 -15.33 5.67 29.29
C LYS A 198 -14.09 4.99 28.72
N ALA A 199 -13.97 3.67 28.90
CA ALA A 199 -12.85 2.89 28.36
C ALA A 199 -12.79 2.94 26.84
N GLN A 200 -13.94 2.81 26.19
CA GLN A 200 -14.07 2.90 24.73
C GLN A 200 -13.70 4.29 24.22
N ALA A 201 -14.22 5.35 24.84
CA ALA A 201 -13.90 6.72 24.45
C ALA A 201 -12.41 7.05 24.65
N GLU A 202 -11.80 6.61 25.76
CA GLU A 202 -10.37 6.76 26.00
C GLU A 202 -9.56 6.04 24.90
N ALA A 203 -9.88 4.78 24.62
CA ALA A 203 -9.21 3.99 23.58
C ALA A 203 -9.28 4.69 22.22
N VAL A 204 -10.47 5.10 21.78
CA VAL A 204 -10.67 5.76 20.48
C VAL A 204 -9.94 7.09 20.40
N ASN A 205 -10.00 7.93 21.44
CA ASN A 205 -9.31 9.22 21.44
C ASN A 205 -7.79 9.06 21.40
N ASN A 206 -7.25 8.06 22.09
CA ASN A 206 -5.82 7.77 22.06
C ASN A 206 -5.38 7.19 20.70
N CYS A 207 -6.18 6.30 20.11
CA CYS A 207 -5.95 5.83 18.73
C CYS A 207 -5.98 6.97 17.72
N GLU A 208 -6.93 7.90 17.81
CA GLU A 208 -6.99 9.06 16.91
C GLU A 208 -5.74 9.93 17.02
N LYS A 209 -5.31 10.26 18.24
CA LYS A 209 -4.09 11.05 18.47
C LYS A 209 -2.88 10.38 17.84
N GLU A 210 -2.72 9.08 18.08
CA GLU A 210 -1.61 8.30 17.53
C GLU A 210 -1.66 8.27 16.00
N LEU A 211 -2.81 7.95 15.39
CA LEU A 211 -2.98 7.90 13.94
C LEU A 211 -2.71 9.25 13.27
N LYS A 212 -3.05 10.37 13.92
CA LYS A 212 -2.73 11.71 13.42
C LYS A 212 -1.23 11.97 13.31
N THR A 213 -0.40 11.31 14.12
CA THR A 213 1.06 11.41 13.99
C THR A 213 1.61 10.68 12.76
N LEU A 214 0.83 9.72 12.21
CA LEU A 214 1.23 8.87 11.10
C LEU A 214 0.86 9.42 9.73
N LEU A 215 0.10 10.52 9.67
CA LEU A 215 -0.53 10.97 8.41
C LEU A 215 0.48 11.26 7.30
N LYS A 216 1.73 11.55 7.65
CA LYS A 216 2.80 11.86 6.70
C LYS A 216 3.62 10.63 6.29
N GLU A 217 3.60 9.56 7.09
CA GLU A 217 4.43 8.37 6.85
C GLU A 217 4.18 7.73 5.46
N PRO A 218 2.94 7.66 4.92
CA PRO A 218 2.71 7.15 3.57
C PRO A 218 3.36 8.01 2.48
N SER A 219 3.28 9.35 2.60
CA SER A 219 3.92 10.28 1.65
C SER A 219 5.45 10.20 1.74
N GLN A 220 5.99 10.06 2.96
CA GLN A 220 7.42 9.85 3.19
C GLN A 220 7.92 8.55 2.55
N ALA A 221 7.20 7.44 2.76
CA ALA A 221 7.54 6.15 2.17
C ALA A 221 7.42 6.14 0.65
N GLY A 222 6.35 6.75 0.10
CA GLY A 222 6.16 6.91 -1.33
C GLY A 222 7.28 7.72 -1.98
N PHE A 223 7.73 8.80 -1.33
CA PHE A 223 8.91 9.55 -1.78
C PHE A 223 10.18 8.69 -1.73
N ALA A 224 10.48 8.07 -0.59
CA ALA A 224 11.72 7.33 -0.39
C ALA A 224 11.89 6.19 -1.41
N ILE A 225 10.83 5.42 -1.68
CA ILE A 225 10.92 4.32 -2.66
C ILE A 225 11.06 4.82 -4.09
N VAL A 226 10.44 5.96 -4.43
CA VAL A 226 10.60 6.57 -5.77
C VAL A 226 12.00 7.15 -5.92
N GLU A 227 12.55 7.80 -4.89
CA GLU A 227 13.94 8.28 -4.90
C GLU A 227 14.93 7.12 -5.10
N GLU A 228 14.77 6.04 -4.33
CA GLU A 228 15.60 4.84 -4.48
C GLU A 228 15.47 4.22 -5.88
N PHE A 229 14.25 4.16 -6.43
CA PHE A 229 14.03 3.73 -7.81
C PHE A 229 14.82 4.59 -8.79
N VAL A 230 14.70 5.92 -8.68
CA VAL A 230 15.39 6.88 -9.55
C VAL A 230 16.91 6.74 -9.44
N ASP A 231 17.45 6.57 -8.23
CA ASP A 231 18.87 6.29 -8.02
C ASP A 231 19.31 5.01 -8.72
N ARG A 232 18.56 3.92 -8.55
CA ARG A 232 18.87 2.63 -9.15
C ARG A 232 18.80 2.66 -10.68
N VAL A 233 17.78 3.30 -11.25
CA VAL A 233 17.55 3.28 -12.71
C VAL A 233 18.28 4.37 -13.48
N LEU A 234 18.74 5.45 -12.82
CA LEU A 234 19.44 6.56 -13.51
C LEU A 234 20.89 6.76 -13.07
N ARG A 235 21.24 6.45 -11.82
CA ARG A 235 22.51 6.87 -11.20
C ARG A 235 23.44 5.72 -10.84
N ALA A 236 22.92 4.51 -10.69
CA ALA A 236 23.73 3.33 -10.39
C ALA A 236 24.80 3.08 -11.45
N GLU A 237 25.96 2.58 -11.02
CA GLU A 237 27.04 2.20 -11.94
C GLU A 237 26.55 1.14 -12.94
N GLY A 238 26.91 1.31 -14.22
CA GLY A 238 26.52 0.38 -15.27
C GLY A 238 25.08 0.53 -15.79
N VAL A 239 24.18 1.20 -15.08
CA VAL A 239 22.75 1.25 -15.46
C VAL A 239 22.51 1.92 -16.81
N ARG A 240 23.37 2.87 -17.22
CA ARG A 240 23.29 3.47 -18.55
C ARG A 240 23.53 2.46 -19.66
N THR A 241 24.49 1.56 -19.46
CA THR A 241 24.80 0.48 -20.40
C THR A 241 23.66 -0.53 -20.41
N GLU A 242 23.09 -0.86 -19.25
CA GLU A 242 21.92 -1.75 -19.17
C GLU A 242 20.71 -1.18 -19.89
N TRP A 243 20.41 0.10 -19.71
CA TRP A 243 19.37 0.79 -20.49
C TRP A 243 19.63 0.74 -21.99
N GLN A 244 20.88 0.93 -22.42
CA GLN A 244 21.21 0.86 -23.83
C GLN A 244 20.96 -0.54 -24.41
N ILE A 245 21.36 -1.60 -23.70
CA ILE A 245 21.13 -2.98 -24.11
C ILE A 245 19.62 -3.25 -24.18
N PHE A 246 18.88 -2.94 -23.11
CA PHE A 246 17.44 -3.16 -23.05
C PHE A 246 16.70 -2.42 -24.16
N LEU A 247 16.97 -1.13 -24.35
CA LEU A 247 16.29 -0.32 -25.37
C LEU A 247 16.62 -0.77 -26.79
N GLN A 248 17.81 -1.34 -27.04
CA GLN A 248 18.14 -1.93 -28.35
C GLN A 248 17.30 -3.18 -28.64
N GLU A 249 17.04 -4.01 -27.63
CA GLU A 249 16.23 -5.22 -27.77
C GLU A 249 14.76 -4.92 -28.05
N VAL A 250 14.22 -3.89 -27.39
CA VAL A 250 12.79 -3.48 -27.51
C VAL A 250 12.57 -2.35 -28.52
N ALA A 251 13.61 -1.90 -29.22
CA ALA A 251 13.57 -0.72 -30.08
C ALA A 251 12.50 -0.82 -31.18
N SER A 252 12.36 -2.01 -31.78
CA SER A 252 11.38 -2.28 -32.84
C SER A 252 9.94 -2.16 -32.36
N ASP A 253 9.69 -2.48 -31.08
CA ASP A 253 8.34 -2.47 -30.51
C ASP A 253 7.96 -1.06 -30.05
N VAL A 254 8.92 -0.31 -29.51
CA VAL A 254 8.71 1.05 -28.99
C VAL A 254 8.58 2.08 -30.10
N TRP A 255 9.50 2.06 -31.07
CA TRP A 255 9.67 3.09 -32.10
C TRP A 255 9.37 2.57 -33.51
N ILE A 256 8.22 1.92 -33.68
CA ILE A 256 7.75 1.38 -34.97
C ILE A 256 7.77 2.44 -36.08
N ASP A 257 7.40 3.69 -35.78
CA ASP A 257 7.33 4.75 -36.80
C ASP A 257 8.72 5.27 -37.20
N GLU A 258 9.66 5.37 -36.25
CA GLU A 258 11.03 5.81 -36.52
C GLU A 258 11.91 4.68 -37.12
N PHE A 259 11.68 3.42 -36.75
CA PHE A 259 12.44 2.26 -37.24
C PHE A 259 11.78 1.53 -38.40
N GLY A 260 10.47 1.65 -38.61
CA GLY A 260 9.74 0.93 -39.67
C GLY A 260 10.32 1.21 -41.05
N THR A 261 10.60 2.48 -41.37
CA THR A 261 11.21 2.86 -42.66
C THR A 261 12.67 2.41 -42.81
N THR A 262 13.41 2.33 -41.70
CA THR A 262 14.82 1.93 -41.69
C THR A 262 14.97 0.40 -41.74
N MET A 263 14.10 -0.33 -41.04
CA MET A 263 14.01 -1.78 -41.12
C MET A 263 13.48 -2.24 -42.47
N GLU A 264 12.44 -1.62 -43.03
CA GLU A 264 11.98 -1.93 -44.39
C GLU A 264 13.11 -1.74 -45.40
N ARG A 265 13.87 -0.63 -45.34
CA ARG A 265 15.02 -0.42 -46.22
C ARG A 265 16.16 -1.41 -46.00
N THR A 266 16.41 -1.81 -44.75
CA THR A 266 17.49 -2.75 -44.41
C THR A 266 17.12 -4.19 -44.78
N GLN A 267 15.86 -4.56 -44.62
CA GLN A 267 15.27 -5.82 -45.05
C GLN A 267 15.24 -5.89 -46.58
N LEU A 268 14.71 -4.86 -47.25
CA LEU A 268 14.69 -4.75 -48.71
C LEU A 268 16.10 -4.81 -49.30
N ARG A 269 17.09 -4.18 -48.64
CA ARG A 269 18.50 -4.25 -49.06
C ARG A 269 19.09 -5.64 -48.88
N ARG A 270 18.79 -6.34 -47.78
CA ARG A 270 19.20 -7.74 -47.55
C ARG A 270 18.57 -8.67 -48.58
N ASP A 271 17.27 -8.55 -48.81
CA ASP A 271 16.51 -9.35 -49.78
C ASP A 271 16.99 -9.09 -51.21
N TRP A 272 17.36 -7.84 -51.54
CA TRP A 272 17.92 -7.47 -52.85
C TRP A 272 19.34 -8.03 -53.05
N ILE A 273 20.22 -7.94 -52.05
CA ILE A 273 21.57 -8.54 -52.10
C ILE A 273 21.47 -10.06 -52.25
N GLN A 274 20.56 -10.71 -51.53
CA GLN A 274 20.33 -12.14 -51.65
C GLN A 274 19.84 -12.52 -53.06
N LYS A 275 18.86 -11.80 -53.61
CA LYS A 275 18.36 -12.05 -54.98
C LYS A 275 19.40 -11.78 -56.06
N ILE A 276 20.28 -10.80 -55.90
CA ILE A 276 21.39 -10.57 -56.83
C ILE A 276 22.41 -11.71 -56.75
N GLY A 277 22.73 -12.18 -55.54
CA GLY A 277 23.60 -13.36 -55.35
C GLY A 277 23.03 -14.62 -56.00
N GLU A 278 21.72 -14.84 -55.92
CA GLU A 278 21.04 -15.96 -56.59
C GLU A 278 21.10 -15.85 -58.12
N VAL A 279 20.98 -14.64 -58.68
CA VAL A 279 21.09 -14.39 -60.13
C VAL A 279 22.54 -14.53 -60.64
N ASP A 280 23.54 -14.15 -59.85
CA ASP A 280 24.95 -14.35 -60.20
C ASP A 280 25.36 -15.82 -60.13
N HIS A 281 24.78 -16.60 -59.20
CA HIS A 281 24.97 -18.05 -59.15
C HIS A 281 24.30 -18.78 -60.32
N LEU A 282 23.21 -18.23 -60.89
CA LEU A 282 22.53 -18.77 -62.08
C LEU A 282 23.21 -18.37 -63.40
N LYS A 283 24.22 -17.48 -63.37
CA LYS A 283 24.95 -16.99 -64.55
C LYS A 283 26.35 -17.57 -64.71
N GLN A 284 26.72 -18.62 -63.98
CA GLN A 284 27.85 -19.44 -64.38
C GLN A 284 27.45 -20.24 -65.62
N PRO A 285 28.05 -19.99 -66.81
CA PRO A 285 27.74 -20.78 -67.99
C PRO A 285 28.32 -22.18 -67.79
N ASP A 286 27.53 -23.19 -68.13
CA ASP A 286 28.00 -24.49 -68.59
C ASP A 286 29.02 -24.27 -69.72
N ALA A 287 30.28 -24.08 -69.35
CA ALA A 287 31.41 -24.06 -70.26
C ALA A 287 32.04 -25.45 -70.26
N ILE A 288 31.36 -26.35 -70.97
CA ILE A 288 31.95 -27.13 -72.05
C ILE A 288 33.21 -27.95 -71.66
N ASN A 289 32.97 -29.19 -71.25
CA ASN A 289 33.90 -30.29 -71.47
C ASN A 289 34.02 -30.53 -72.99
N PHE A 290 35.04 -29.96 -73.64
CA PHE A 290 35.57 -30.53 -74.88
C PHE A 290 36.94 -31.16 -74.60
N LEU A 291 36.95 -32.49 -74.80
CA LEU A 291 38.04 -33.44 -74.78
C LEU A 291 39.42 -32.88 -75.21
N ARG A 292 40.43 -33.16 -74.39
CA ARG A 292 41.76 -33.57 -74.86
C ARG A 292 42.38 -34.58 -73.89
#